data_AF-A0A8J3VUW6-F1
#
_entry.id   AF-A0A8J3VUW6-F1
#
_cell.length_a   1.000
_cell.length_b   1.000
_cell.length_c   1.000
_cell.angle_alpha   90.00
_cell.angle_beta   90.00
_cell.angle_gamma   90.00
#
_symmetry.space_group_name_H-M   'P 1'
#
loop_
_entity.id
_entity.type
_entity.pdbx_description
1 polymer ?
#
loop_
_entity_poly.entity_id
_entity_poly.type
_entity_poly.pdbx_seq_one_letter_code
_entity_poly.pdbx_strand_id
1 'polypeptide(L)'
;MKRDKQINEAIGGSLSDVLASGADASLSTPDTAAPMVSRSLRMPLDTYERLQVAAAARNVPITTLMRDFIEAGLAELDDTATVPLADVRRALAALASHNRAA
;
A
#
# COMPACT_ATOMS: atom_id res chain seq x y z
N MET A 1 30.95 -3.89 30.73
CA MET A 1 31.11 -4.94 29.70
C MET A 1 30.65 -6.31 30.22
N LYS A 2 29.38 -6.48 30.63
CA LYS A 2 28.84 -7.78 31.09
C LYS A 2 27.43 -8.10 30.54
N ARG A 3 26.86 -7.25 29.68
CA ARG A 3 25.49 -7.40 29.17
C ARG A 3 25.39 -8.24 27.89
N ASP A 4 26.49 -8.46 27.19
CA ASP A 4 26.48 -9.14 25.88
C ASP A 4 26.48 -10.67 25.99
N LYS A 5 26.78 -11.23 27.16
CA LYS A 5 26.90 -12.69 27.34
C LYS A 5 25.55 -13.40 27.56
N GLN A 6 24.55 -12.71 28.12
CA GLN A 6 23.28 -13.35 28.52
C GLN A 6 22.30 -13.60 27.37
N ILE A 7 22.42 -12.86 26.26
CA ILE A 7 21.53 -13.05 25.09
C ILE A 7 21.82 -14.36 24.34
N ASN A 8 23.04 -14.90 24.46
CA ASN A 8 23.46 -16.10 23.73
C ASN A 8 22.97 -17.41 24.37
N GLU A 9 22.55 -17.42 25.65
CA GLU A 9 22.13 -18.66 26.34
C GLU A 9 20.62 -18.93 26.24
N ALA A 10 19.79 -17.93 25.92
CA ALA A 10 18.34 -18.10 25.79
C ALA A 10 17.92 -18.76 24.46
N ILE A 11 18.83 -18.82 23.48
CA ILE A 11 18.64 -19.50 22.20
C ILE A 11 19.47 -20.79 22.29
N GLY A 12 18.89 -21.82 22.90
CA GLY A 12 19.54 -23.10 23.25
C GLY A 12 19.92 -23.99 22.06
N GLY A 13 20.69 -23.45 21.11
CA GLY A 13 21.30 -24.16 20.00
C GLY A 13 22.41 -23.31 19.39
N SER A 14 23.57 -23.92 19.13
CA SER A 14 24.66 -23.22 18.43
C SER A 14 24.16 -22.81 17.05
N LEU A 15 24.21 -21.51 16.74
CA LEU A 15 23.90 -20.97 15.40
C LEU A 15 24.68 -21.71 14.31
N SER A 16 25.89 -22.19 14.63
CA SER A 16 26.73 -23.00 13.75
C SER A 16 26.07 -24.35 13.38
N ASP A 17 25.34 -24.97 14.29
CA ASP A 17 24.67 -26.26 14.04
C ASP A 17 23.45 -26.08 13.13
N VAL A 18 22.71 -24.98 13.29
CA VAL A 18 21.56 -24.63 12.44
C VAL A 18 22.01 -24.34 11.00
N LEU A 19 23.13 -23.63 10.83
CA LEU A 19 23.71 -23.36 9.52
C LEU A 19 24.31 -24.62 8.88
N ALA A 20 24.95 -25.49 9.67
CA ALA A 20 25.52 -26.75 9.20
C ALA A 20 24.45 -27.78 8.78
N SER A 21 23.27 -27.72 9.40
CA SER A 21 22.10 -28.54 9.03
C SER A 21 21.57 -28.22 7.62
N GLY A 22 21.94 -27.06 7.04
CA GLY A 22 21.54 -26.69 5.68
C GLY A 22 20.02 -26.68 5.50
N ALA A 23 19.27 -26.34 6.55
CA ALA A 23 17.82 -26.27 6.48
C ALA A 23 17.45 -25.26 5.40
N ASP A 24 16.93 -25.75 4.27
CA ASP A 24 16.41 -24.93 3.18
C ASP A 24 15.24 -24.11 3.73
N ALA A 25 15.55 -22.89 4.15
CA ALA A 25 14.53 -21.92 4.50
C ALA A 25 13.81 -21.54 3.20
N SER A 26 12.62 -22.09 3.00
CA SER A 26 11.70 -21.65 1.94
C SER A 26 11.21 -20.25 2.28
N LEU A 27 12.03 -19.25 1.98
CA LEU A 27 11.65 -17.85 2.09
C LEU A 27 10.73 -17.51 0.92
N SER A 28 9.57 -16.92 1.22
CA SER A 28 8.71 -16.36 0.18
C SER A 28 9.50 -15.33 -0.62
N THR A 29 9.47 -15.42 -1.95
CA THR A 29 10.07 -14.40 -2.80
C THR A 29 9.34 -13.08 -2.54
N PRO A 30 10.04 -12.00 -2.15
CA PRO A 30 9.38 -10.72 -1.96
C PRO A 30 8.80 -10.25 -3.29
N ASP A 31 7.55 -9.78 -3.25
CA ASP A 31 6.91 -9.19 -4.42
C ASP A 31 7.67 -7.92 -4.83
N THR A 32 8.41 -8.03 -5.93
CA THR A 32 9.29 -7.01 -6.48
C THR A 32 8.85 -6.63 -7.90
N ALA A 33 7.57 -6.86 -8.25
CA ALA A 33 7.06 -6.66 -9.60
C ALA A 33 7.23 -5.23 -10.13
N ALA A 34 7.33 -4.22 -9.25
CA ALA A 34 7.65 -2.84 -9.61
C ALA A 34 8.75 -2.24 -8.71
N PRO A 35 9.81 -1.62 -9.28
CA PRO A 35 10.83 -0.95 -8.49
C PRO A 35 10.25 0.31 -7.82
N MET A 36 10.42 0.44 -6.50
CA MET A 36 10.01 1.62 -5.74
C MET A 36 11.15 2.66 -5.67
N VAL A 37 10.82 3.94 -5.75
CA VAL A 37 11.80 5.04 -5.66
C VAL A 37 11.41 6.03 -4.56
N SER A 38 12.40 6.54 -3.82
CA SER A 38 12.17 7.60 -2.84
C SER A 38 12.11 8.96 -3.52
N ARG A 39 11.13 9.79 -3.15
CA ARG A 39 10.95 11.16 -3.63
C ARG A 39 10.54 12.06 -2.46
N SER A 40 10.96 13.33 -2.50
CA SER A 40 10.58 14.34 -1.50
C SER A 40 9.42 15.18 -2.03
N LEU A 41 8.38 15.35 -1.21
CA LEU A 41 7.22 16.19 -1.50
C LEU A 41 7.12 17.29 -0.44
N ARG A 42 6.96 18.54 -0.87
CA ARG A 42 6.65 19.64 0.04
C ARG A 42 5.15 19.70 0.27
N MET A 43 4.74 19.91 1.52
CA MET A 43 3.34 20.06 1.91
C MET A 43 3.23 20.96 3.14
N PRO A 44 2.03 21.51 3.42
CA PRO A 44 1.77 22.19 4.68
C PRO A 44 2.00 21.29 5.89
N LEU A 45 2.51 21.85 6.99
CA LEU A 45 2.79 21.10 8.23
C LEU A 45 1.53 20.42 8.77
N ASP A 46 0.41 21.14 8.83
CA ASP A 46 -0.89 20.60 9.29
C ASP A 46 -1.29 19.35 8.50
N THR A 47 -1.07 19.34 7.19
CA THR A 47 -1.36 18.17 6.34
C THR A 47 -0.49 16.97 6.73
N TYR A 48 0.80 17.19 6.96
CA TYR A 48 1.72 16.14 7.40
C TYR A 48 1.34 15.57 8.78
N GLU A 49 0.97 16.44 9.73
CA GLU A 49 0.53 16.02 11.07
C GLU A 49 -0.76 15.20 11.02
N ARG A 50 -1.72 15.63 10.21
CA ARG A 50 -2.96 14.87 9.96
C ARG A 50 -2.67 13.48 9.37
N LEU A 51 -1.70 13.38 8.46
CA LEU A 51 -1.26 12.09 7.90
C LEU A 51 -0.62 11.20 8.96
N GLN A 52 0.19 11.75 9.88
CA GLN A 52 0.75 10.99 10.99
C GLN A 52 -0.33 10.40 11.90
N VAL A 53 -1.31 11.21 12.30
CA VAL A 53 -2.45 10.75 13.12
C VAL A 53 -3.24 9.67 12.39
N ALA A 54 -3.50 9.88 11.10
CA ALA A 54 -4.23 8.93 10.26
C ALA A 54 -3.49 7.59 10.09
N ALA A 55 -2.16 7.59 9.98
CA ALA A 55 -1.35 6.40 9.84
C ALA A 55 -1.25 5.63 11.18
N ALA A 56 -1.07 6.36 12.28
CA ALA A 56 -1.05 5.80 13.63
C ALA A 56 -2.38 5.11 13.97
N ALA A 57 -3.52 5.73 13.67
CA ALA A 57 -4.84 5.14 13.88
C ALA A 57 -5.06 3.83 13.10
N ARG A 58 -4.34 3.65 11.98
CA ARG A 58 -4.40 2.46 11.11
C ARG A 58 -3.28 1.44 11.40
N ASN A 59 -2.36 1.74 12.32
CA ASN A 59 -1.14 0.95 12.57
C ASN A 59 -0.31 0.66 11.30
N VAL A 60 -0.21 1.63 10.39
CA VAL A 60 0.59 1.51 9.17
C VAL A 60 1.68 2.58 9.13
N PRO A 61 2.80 2.34 8.42
CA PRO A 61 3.78 3.38 8.15
C PRO A 61 3.14 4.55 7.40
N ILE A 62 3.51 5.79 7.77
CA ILE A 62 2.99 6.99 7.10
C ILE A 62 3.26 6.98 5.58
N THR A 63 4.41 6.47 5.15
CA THR A 63 4.77 6.37 3.73
C THR A 63 3.91 5.36 2.97
N THR A 64 3.44 4.30 3.63
CA THR A 64 2.44 3.37 3.07
C THR A 64 1.12 4.10 2.90
N LEU A 65 0.62 4.78 3.94
CA LEU A 65 -0.64 5.53 3.84
C LEU A 65 -0.58 6.62 2.75
N MET A 66 0.54 7.35 2.67
CA MET A 66 0.75 8.36 1.64
C MET A 66 0.72 7.75 0.24
N ARG A 67 1.38 6.60 0.03
CA ARG A 67 1.33 5.90 -1.24
C ARG A 67 -0.09 5.47 -1.58
N ASP A 68 -0.79 4.84 -0.65
CA ASP A 68 -2.15 4.34 -0.88
C ASP A 68 -3.12 5.48 -1.24
N PHE A 69 -3.00 6.64 -0.59
CA PHE A 69 -3.79 7.83 -0.94
C PHE A 69 -3.42 8.42 -2.29
N ILE A 70 -2.14 8.42 -2.66
CA ILE A 70 -1.70 8.89 -3.99
C ILE A 70 -2.22 7.94 -5.07
N GLU A 71 -2.08 6.63 -4.89
CA GLU A 71 -2.57 5.62 -5.84
C GLU A 71 -4.08 5.66 -5.96
N ALA A 72 -4.82 5.77 -4.85
CA ALA A 72 -6.28 5.92 -4.88
C ALA A 72 -6.71 7.21 -5.58
N GLY A 73 -6.04 8.34 -5.32
CA GLY A 73 -6.33 9.61 -5.98
C GLY A 73 -6.03 9.57 -7.48
N LEU A 74 -4.98 8.87 -7.90
CA LEU A 74 -4.69 8.66 -9.32
C LEU A 74 -5.73 7.74 -9.99
N ALA A 75 -6.12 6.65 -9.33
CA ALA A 75 -7.16 5.76 -9.84
C ALA A 75 -8.52 6.47 -9.98
N GLU A 76 -8.90 7.33 -9.04
CA GLU A 76 -10.12 8.14 -9.14
C GLU A 76 -10.09 9.08 -10.35
N LEU A 77 -8.93 9.67 -10.66
CA LEU A 77 -8.76 10.49 -11.87
C LEU A 77 -8.92 9.65 -13.14
N ASP A 78 -8.38 8.44 -13.17
CA ASP A 78 -8.52 7.51 -14.29
C ASP A 78 -9.99 7.06 -14.48
N ASP A 79 -10.72 6.82 -13.39
CA ASP A 79 -12.14 6.44 -13.40
C ASP A 79 -13.07 7.60 -13.80
N THR A 80 -12.63 8.85 -13.65
CA THR A 80 -13.30 10.03 -14.25
C THR A 80 -13.00 10.20 -15.74
N ALA A 81 -12.64 9.12 -16.43
CA ALA A 81 -12.47 9.06 -17.88
C ALA A 81 -13.59 9.85 -18.60
N THR A 82 -13.17 10.79 -19.44
CA THR A 82 -14.07 11.66 -20.20
C THR A 82 -14.93 10.82 -21.15
N VAL A 83 -16.21 10.67 -20.83
CA VAL A 83 -17.17 9.99 -21.72
C VAL A 83 -17.65 10.93 -22.83
N PRO A 84 -17.75 10.47 -24.08
CA PRO A 84 -18.34 11.27 -25.15
C PRO A 84 -19.77 11.67 -24.83
N LEU A 85 -20.09 12.97 -24.93
CA LEU A 85 -21.43 13.50 -24.65
C LEU A 85 -22.53 12.81 -25.49
N ALA A 86 -22.19 12.35 -26.70
CA ALA A 86 -23.11 11.60 -27.55
C ALA A 86 -23.56 10.28 -26.89
N ASP A 87 -22.65 9.56 -26.25
CA ASP A 87 -22.94 8.28 -25.58
C ASP A 87 -23.77 8.50 -24.32
N VAL A 88 -23.49 9.57 -23.56
CA VAL A 88 -24.31 9.98 -22.42
C VAL A 88 -25.74 10.33 -22.88
N ARG A 89 -25.89 11.13 -23.96
CA ARG A 89 -27.21 11.47 -24.52
C ARG A 89 -27.95 10.23 -25.01
N ARG A 90 -27.25 9.27 -25.60
CA ARG A 90 -27.81 8.00 -26.08
C ARG A 90 -28.31 7.14 -24.92
N ALA A 91 -27.52 7.00 -23.86
CA ALA A 91 -27.90 6.26 -22.66
C ALA A 91 -29.13 6.86 -21.98
N LEU A 92 -29.18 8.19 -21.84
CA LEU A 92 -30.34 8.90 -21.28
C LEU A 92 -31.61 8.70 -22.12
N ALA A 93 -31.50 8.77 -23.45
CA ALA A 93 -32.64 8.53 -24.34
C ALA A 93 -33.17 7.08 -24.21
N ALA A 94 -32.27 6.10 -24.09
CA ALA A 94 -32.63 4.70 -23.90
C ALA A 94 -33.38 4.48 -22.57
N LEU A 95 -32.89 5.04 -21.46
CA LEU A 95 -33.56 5.00 -20.15
C LEU A 95 -34.95 5.65 -20.18
N ALA A 96 -35.07 6.83 -20.82
CA ALA A 96 -36.36 7.54 -20.93
C ALA A 96 -37.38 6.84 -21.83
N SER A 97 -36.93 5.95 -22.72
CA SER A 97 -37.81 5.08 -23.52
C SER A 97 -38.23 3.83 -22.73
N HIS A 98 -37.34 3.23 -21.95
CA HIS A 98 -37.63 2.09 -21.09
C HIS A 98 -38.68 2.42 -20.02
N ASN A 99 -38.57 3.58 -19.39
CA ASN A 99 -39.49 4.00 -18.32
C ASN A 99 -40.87 4.44 -18.83
N ARG A 100 -41.08 4.47 -20.15
CA ARG A 100 -42.33 4.87 -20.82
C ARG A 100 -43.12 3.68 -21.36
N ALA A 101 -42.48 2.51 -21.41
CA ALA A 101 -43.06 1.25 -21.85
C ALA A 101 -43.45 0.33 -20.67
N ALA A 102 -43.26 0.80 -19.43
CA ALA A 102 -43.74 0.21 -18.19
C ALA A 102 -44.90 1.05 -17.64
#